data_AF-A0A7L4PNG4-F1
#
_entry.id   AF-A0A7L4PNG4-F1
#
_cell.length_a   1.000
_cell.length_b   1.000
_cell.length_c   1.000
_cell.angle_alpha   90.00
_cell.angle_beta   90.00
_cell.angle_gamma   90.00
#
_symmetry.space_group_name_H-M   'P 1'
#
loop_
_entity.id
_entity.type
_entity.pdbx_description
1 polymer ?
#
loop_
_entity_poly.entity_id
_entity_poly.type
_entity_poly.pdbx_seq_one_letter_code
_entity_poly.pdbx_strand_id
1 'polypeptide(L)'
;VKGLFKVDRLVYDLREDFQKALKIDLIVPTFVDERVKRTKEYIEFFENMDHFRGIISPFIRIDTKLSESFAHGKTIFEYSLNSRGAYDYIQLCKRVLEGI
;
A
#
# COMPACT_ATOMS: atom_id res chain seq x y z
N VAL A 1 -13.59 5.06 1.32
CA VAL A 1 -14.01 3.65 1.51
C VAL A 1 -14.68 3.05 0.27
N LYS A 2 -15.75 3.64 -0.29
CA LYS A 2 -16.46 3.08 -1.47
C LYS A 2 -15.57 2.80 -2.71
N GLY A 3 -14.43 3.49 -2.85
CA GLY A 3 -13.52 3.31 -3.99
C GLY A 3 -12.86 1.93 -4.03
N LEU A 4 -12.34 1.43 -2.90
CA LEU A 4 -11.66 0.13 -2.86
C LEU A 4 -12.61 -1.01 -3.26
N PHE A 5 -13.83 -1.01 -2.73
CA PHE A 5 -14.86 -2.00 -3.09
C PHE A 5 -15.27 -1.95 -4.56
N LYS A 6 -15.18 -0.78 -5.23
CA LYS A 6 -15.43 -0.68 -6.67
C LYS A 6 -14.32 -1.33 -7.48
N VAL A 7 -13.06 -1.13 -7.08
CA VAL A 7 -11.91 -1.76 -7.73
C VAL A 7 -11.94 -3.26 -7.52
N ASP A 8 -12.23 -3.70 -6.30
CA ASP A 8 -12.39 -5.10 -5.96
C ASP A 8 -13.49 -5.79 -6.78
N ARG A 9 -14.65 -5.16 -6.90
CA ARG A 9 -15.73 -5.63 -7.76
C ARG A 9 -15.32 -5.69 -9.23
N LEU A 10 -14.61 -4.68 -9.73
CA LEU A 10 -14.12 -4.69 -11.11
C LEU A 10 -13.15 -5.85 -11.35
N VAL A 11 -12.26 -6.14 -10.41
CA VAL A 11 -11.34 -7.29 -10.49
C VAL A 11 -12.11 -8.61 -10.50
N TYR A 12 -13.16 -8.73 -9.69
CA TYR A 12 -14.07 -9.87 -9.70
C TYR A 12 -14.76 -10.03 -11.07
N ASP A 13 -15.38 -8.97 -11.58
CA ASP A 13 -16.09 -9.01 -12.87
C ASP A 13 -15.14 -9.40 -14.01
N LEU A 14 -13.92 -8.85 -14.05
CA LEU A 14 -12.89 -9.21 -15.04
C LEU A 14 -12.40 -10.66 -14.92
N ARG A 15 -12.32 -11.20 -13.69
CA ARG A 15 -11.95 -12.61 -13.46
C ARG A 15 -13.01 -13.53 -14.08
N GLU A 16 -14.28 -13.24 -13.82
CA GLU A 16 -15.41 -14.04 -14.30
C GLU A 16 -15.57 -13.93 -15.82
N ASP A 17 -15.53 -12.71 -16.37
CA ASP A 17 -15.76 -12.45 -17.79
C ASP A 17 -14.67 -13.05 -18.69
N PHE A 18 -13.42 -13.02 -18.23
CA PHE A 18 -12.27 -13.46 -19.03
C PHE A 18 -11.69 -14.82 -18.62
N GLN A 19 -12.28 -15.50 -17.62
CA GLN A 19 -11.77 -16.76 -17.05
C GLN A 19 -10.28 -16.72 -16.70
N LYS A 20 -9.81 -15.55 -16.23
CA LYS A 20 -8.40 -15.32 -15.88
C LYS A 20 -8.20 -15.49 -14.38
N ALA A 21 -7.05 -16.01 -13.98
CA ALA A 21 -6.63 -16.00 -12.58
C ALA A 21 -6.16 -14.59 -12.15
N LEU A 22 -7.06 -13.61 -12.15
CA LEU A 22 -6.80 -12.23 -11.72
C LEU A 22 -7.20 -12.07 -10.27
N LYS A 23 -6.30 -11.58 -9.40
CA LYS A 23 -6.60 -11.28 -7.99
C LYS A 23 -5.92 -9.98 -7.56
N ILE A 24 -6.38 -9.40 -6.47
CA ILE A 24 -5.63 -8.35 -5.77
C ILE A 24 -4.60 -9.05 -4.89
N ASP A 25 -3.33 -8.93 -5.26
CA ASP A 25 -2.23 -9.50 -4.48
C ASP A 25 -1.98 -8.66 -3.22
N LEU A 26 -1.84 -7.34 -3.36
CA LEU A 26 -1.50 -6.44 -2.27
C LEU A 26 -2.22 -5.10 -2.38
N ILE A 27 -2.65 -4.57 -1.25
CA ILE A 27 -3.16 -3.22 -1.07
C ILE A 27 -2.14 -2.45 -0.25
N VAL A 28 -1.63 -1.36 -0.82
CA VAL A 28 -0.60 -0.53 -0.18
C VAL A 28 -1.22 0.76 0.37
N PRO A 29 -1.34 0.94 1.70
CA PRO A 29 -1.79 2.20 2.26
C PRO A 29 -0.69 3.25 2.10
N THR A 30 -0.95 4.29 1.31
CA THR A 30 -0.01 5.39 1.05
C THR A 30 -0.46 6.70 1.67
N PHE A 31 0.47 7.64 1.85
CA PHE A 31 0.21 8.98 2.41
C PHE A 31 -0.40 8.93 3.82
N VAL A 32 0.04 7.97 4.63
CA VAL A 32 -0.46 7.84 6.01
C VAL A 32 0.14 8.91 6.91
N ASP A 33 -0.71 9.75 7.51
CA ASP A 33 -0.34 10.59 8.64
C ASP A 33 -0.64 9.86 9.95
N GLU A 34 0.40 9.43 10.65
CA GLU A 34 0.29 8.65 11.89
C GLU A 34 -0.35 9.43 13.05
N ARG A 35 -0.43 10.76 12.94
CA ARG A 35 -1.08 11.64 13.91
C ARG A 35 -2.60 11.63 13.75
N VAL A 36 -3.11 11.19 12.58
CA VAL A 36 -4.53 11.10 12.28
C VAL A 36 -5.03 9.72 12.68
N LYS A 37 -5.62 9.63 13.88
CA LYS A 37 -6.16 8.37 14.45
C LYS A 37 -7.05 7.60 13.46
N ARG A 38 -7.90 8.32 12.74
CA ARG A 38 -8.84 7.76 11.76
C ARG A 38 -8.16 6.97 10.65
N THR A 39 -6.94 7.33 10.25
CA THR A 39 -6.18 6.60 9.22
C THR A 39 -5.82 5.19 9.71
N LYS A 40 -5.39 5.08 10.98
CA LYS A 40 -5.09 3.79 11.62
C LYS A 40 -6.35 2.93 11.75
N GLU A 41 -7.45 3.53 12.22
CA GLU A 41 -8.75 2.85 12.33
C GLU A 41 -9.24 2.29 10.98
N TYR A 42 -8.98 2.97 9.86
CA TYR A 42 -9.34 2.44 8.53
C TYR A 42 -8.45 1.29 8.07
N ILE A 43 -7.14 1.35 8.33
CA ILE A 43 -6.23 0.25 7.99
C ILE A 43 -6.60 -0.99 8.81
N GLU A 44 -6.82 -0.82 10.11
CA GLU A 44 -7.28 -1.88 11.00
C GLU A 44 -8.64 -2.42 10.58
N PHE A 45 -9.60 -1.57 10.19
CA PHE A 45 -10.90 -2.00 9.69
C PHE A 45 -10.76 -2.95 8.50
N PHE A 46 -9.95 -2.61 7.49
CA PHE A 46 -9.77 -3.46 6.31
C PHE A 46 -8.99 -4.73 6.64
N GLU A 47 -7.96 -4.68 7.48
CA GLU A 47 -7.19 -5.86 7.88
C GLU A 47 -8.06 -6.90 8.63
N ASN A 48 -9.10 -6.44 9.32
CA ASN A 48 -10.06 -7.29 10.02
C ASN A 48 -11.19 -7.81 9.10
N MET A 49 -11.28 -7.39 7.84
CA MET A 49 -12.24 -7.96 6.89
C MET A 49 -11.62 -9.19 6.23
N ASP A 50 -12.29 -10.34 6.29
CA ASP A 50 -11.78 -11.60 5.72
C ASP A 50 -11.35 -11.48 4.26
N HIS A 51 -12.03 -10.63 3.48
CA HIS A 51 -11.73 -10.40 2.07
C HIS A 51 -10.40 -9.66 1.81
N PHE A 52 -9.94 -8.83 2.75
CA PHE A 52 -8.71 -8.03 2.63
C PHE A 52 -7.61 -8.46 3.61
N ARG A 53 -7.91 -9.41 4.49
CA ARG A 53 -7.00 -9.91 5.50
C ARG A 53 -5.73 -10.49 4.87
N GLY A 54 -4.56 -10.07 5.37
CA GLY A 54 -3.27 -10.56 4.89
C GLY A 54 -2.81 -9.95 3.55
N ILE A 55 -3.65 -9.17 2.88
CA ILE A 55 -3.28 -8.45 1.65
C ILE A 55 -3.12 -6.95 1.86
N ILE A 56 -3.29 -6.42 3.08
CA ILE A 56 -2.85 -5.04 3.38
C ILE A 56 -1.36 -5.06 3.72
N SER A 57 -0.57 -4.21 3.04
CA SER A 57 0.85 -4.08 3.32
C SER A 57 1.12 -3.18 4.54
N PRO A 58 2.36 -3.16 5.07
CA PRO A 58 2.83 -2.02 5.84
C PRO A 58 2.58 -0.71 5.09
N PHE A 59 2.20 0.34 5.81
CA PHE A 59 1.86 1.63 5.19
C PHE A 59 3.11 2.44 4.82
N ILE A 60 2.95 3.32 3.83
CA ILE A 60 3.92 4.37 3.51
C ILE A 60 3.44 5.69 4.12
N ARG A 61 4.21 6.22 5.07
CA ARG A 61 3.86 7.46 5.76
C ARG A 61 4.14 8.70 4.90
N ILE A 62 3.51 9.81 5.25
CA ILE A 62 3.90 11.11 4.69
C ILE A 62 5.30 11.46 5.19
N ASP A 63 6.24 11.61 4.27
CA ASP A 63 7.61 12.01 4.58
C ASP A 63 8.11 13.03 3.57
N THR A 64 8.69 14.14 4.06
CA THR A 64 9.18 15.22 3.19
C THR A 64 10.32 14.75 2.28
N LYS A 65 11.13 13.77 2.73
CA LYS A 65 12.23 13.23 1.92
C LYS A 65 11.74 12.46 0.69
N LEU A 66 10.53 11.89 0.74
CA LEU A 66 9.90 11.29 -0.45
C LEU A 66 9.55 12.34 -1.51
N SER A 67 9.00 13.48 -1.08
CA SER A 67 8.68 14.57 -2.00
C SER A 67 9.94 15.21 -2.57
N GLU A 68 10.97 15.43 -1.72
CA GLU A 68 12.25 15.99 -2.16
C GLU A 68 12.98 15.03 -3.13
N SER A 69 13.00 13.72 -2.86
CA SER A 69 13.69 12.75 -3.73
C SER A 69 13.16 12.79 -5.17
N PHE A 70 11.84 12.94 -5.34
CA PHE A 70 11.20 13.11 -6.65
C PHE A 70 11.71 14.36 -7.38
N ALA A 71 11.78 15.50 -6.71
CA ALA A 71 12.28 16.75 -7.29
C ALA A 71 13.76 16.66 -7.71
N HIS A 72 14.54 15.80 -7.05
CA HIS A 72 15.93 15.53 -7.37
C HIS A 72 16.14 14.39 -8.40
N GLY A 73 15.06 13.77 -8.90
CA GLY A 73 15.15 12.66 -9.85
C GLY A 73 15.85 11.42 -9.29
N LYS A 74 15.81 11.23 -7.97
CA LYS A 74 16.44 10.12 -7.26
C LYS A 74 15.38 9.23 -6.60
N THR A 75 15.67 7.94 -6.49
CA THR A 75 14.89 7.08 -5.59
C THR A 75 15.06 7.54 -4.14
N ILE A 76 14.13 7.14 -3.26
CA ILE A 76 14.25 7.46 -1.84
C ILE A 76 15.50 6.85 -1.21
N PHE A 77 15.96 5.69 -1.72
CA PHE A 77 17.16 5.01 -1.25
C PHE A 77 18.43 5.79 -1.59
N GLU A 78 18.51 6.36 -2.79
CA GLU A 78 19.64 7.18 -3.24
C GLU A 78 19.64 8.58 -2.61
N TYR A 79 18.46 9.16 -2.36
CA TYR A 79 18.33 10.50 -1.80
C TYR A 79 18.52 10.51 -0.28
N SER A 80 17.86 9.60 0.44
CA SER A 80 17.86 9.57 1.89
C SER A 80 17.53 8.18 2.43
N LEU A 81 18.52 7.28 2.38
CA LEU A 81 18.40 5.88 2.85
C LEU A 81 17.93 5.75 4.30
N ASN A 82 18.28 6.72 5.17
CA ASN A 82 17.94 6.70 6.59
C ASN A 82 16.64 7.46 6.91
N SER A 83 15.89 7.93 5.89
CA SER A 83 14.60 8.57 6.10
C SER A 83 13.53 7.57 6.52
N ARG A 84 12.45 8.06 7.13
CA ARG A 84 11.29 7.20 7.46
C ARG A 84 10.62 6.66 6.20
N GLY A 85 10.57 7.47 5.13
CA GLY A 85 10.08 7.03 3.83
C GLY A 85 10.90 5.87 3.26
N ALA A 86 12.23 5.94 3.33
CA ALA A 86 13.09 4.83 2.91
C ALA A 86 12.82 3.56 3.74
N TYR A 87 12.70 3.71 5.07
CA TYR A 87 12.35 2.59 5.94
C TYR A 87 11.02 1.94 5.56
N ASP A 88 9.97 2.73 5.31
CA ASP A 88 8.64 2.21 4.94
C ASP A 88 8.68 1.45 3.61
N TYR A 89 9.39 1.99 2.60
CA TYR A 89 9.58 1.29 1.33
C TYR A 89 10.41 0.01 1.48
N ILE A 90 11.40 -0.04 2.38
CA ILE A 90 12.12 -1.28 2.69
C ILE A 90 11.15 -2.33 3.25
N GLN A 91 10.24 -1.96 4.16
CA GLN A 91 9.24 -2.91 4.67
C GLN A 91 8.29 -3.40 3.59
N LEU A 92 7.86 -2.50 2.69
CA LEU A 92 7.05 -2.89 1.54
C LEU A 92 7.81 -3.86 0.61
N CYS A 93 9.07 -3.58 0.30
CA CYS A 93 9.91 -4.46 -0.51
C CYS A 93 10.05 -5.84 0.15
N LYS A 94 10.26 -5.91 1.46
CA LYS A 94 10.28 -7.17 2.21
C LYS A 94 8.95 -7.92 2.07
N ARG A 95 7.81 -7.26 2.28
CA ARG A 95 6.48 -7.86 2.14
C ARG A 95 6.25 -8.45 0.74
N VAL A 96 6.76 -7.81 -0.31
CA VAL A 96 6.66 -8.30 -1.70
C VAL A 96 7.61 -9.49 -1.93
N LEU A 97 8.83 -9.45 -1.41
CA LEU A 97 9.84 -10.51 -1.58
C LEU A 97 9.51 -11.78 -0.79
N GLU A 98 8.91 -11.63 0.40
CA GLU A 98 8.42 -12.75 1.21
C GLU A 98 7.20 -13.46 0.57
N GLY A 99 6.69 -12.91 -0.54
CA GLY A 99 5.60 -13.45 -1.34
C GLY A 99 4.27 -12.81 -1.01
N ILE A 100 3.42 -12.62 -2.01
CA ILE A 100 2.10 -11.97 -1.87
C ILE A 100 0.97 -12.99 -1.76
#